data_AF-A0A3R9XGL7-F1
#
_entry.id   AF-A0A3R9XGL7-F1
#
_cell.length_a   1.000
_cell.length_b   1.000
_cell.length_c   1.000
_cell.angle_alpha   90.00
_cell.angle_beta   90.00
_cell.angle_gamma   90.00
#
_symmetry.space_group_name_H-M   'P 1'
#
loop_
_entity.id
_entity.type
_entity.pdbx_description
1 polymer ?
#
loop_
_entity_poly.entity_id
_entity_poly.type
_entity_poly.pdbx_seq_one_letter_code
_entity_poly.pdbx_strand_id
1 'polypeptide(L)'
;MCARPVGPPPLMNLRRVTLGAAGGTPGARVRVTGVGFTPGAAVTVEGRAAAAPTADRAQVTADARGAVAVELPVTDRATTGVLAYEGPAWSPPRGSAPAPYAVSAPDPGALTLTQAGAAVTLGAVAYGGGGAAPGRIGTVTVKDTRIGGGRWKLTATLTGFTGRDAAGAAGALASWTPSCRGGCTPGPAGPAGPEGAVLATGGAGTVTVDAALSLTLPAYTPPGAYRAVLTLTLRPL
;
A
#
# COMPACT_ATOMS: atom_id res chain seq x y z
N MET A 1 29.29 -55.61 5.24
CA MET A 1 28.12 -55.33 6.10
C MET A 1 28.26 -53.93 6.66
N CYS A 2 27.47 -52.96 6.20
CA CYS A 2 27.48 -51.59 6.73
C CYS A 2 26.35 -51.44 7.75
N ALA A 3 26.70 -51.21 9.01
CA ALA A 3 25.73 -50.92 10.07
C ALA A 3 25.20 -49.48 9.92
N ARG A 4 23.87 -49.33 9.81
CA ARG A 4 23.22 -48.02 9.96
C ARG A 4 23.23 -47.66 11.46
N PRO A 5 23.63 -46.43 11.85
CA PRO A 5 23.36 -45.97 13.20
C PRO A 5 21.85 -45.78 13.35
N VAL A 6 21.23 -46.59 14.20
CA VAL A 6 19.88 -46.33 14.70
C VAL A 6 20.03 -45.20 15.72
N GLY A 7 19.80 -43.97 15.29
CA GLY A 7 19.63 -42.85 16.21
C GLY A 7 18.45 -43.11 17.15
N PRO A 8 18.43 -42.52 18.35
CA PRO A 8 17.30 -42.68 19.26
C PRO A 8 16.00 -42.28 18.54
N PRO A 9 14.88 -42.98 18.81
CA PRO A 9 13.60 -42.62 18.23
C PRO A 9 13.28 -41.16 18.55
N PRO A 10 12.65 -40.41 17.62
CA PRO A 10 12.29 -39.03 17.88
C PRO A 10 11.38 -38.99 19.11
N LEU A 11 11.77 -38.22 20.13
CA LEU A 11 10.91 -37.94 21.27
C LEU A 11 9.60 -37.37 20.74
N MET A 12 8.48 -38.04 21.02
CA MET A 12 7.16 -37.56 20.62
C MET A 12 6.87 -36.25 21.35
N ASN A 13 6.73 -35.17 20.60
CA ASN A 13 6.32 -33.89 21.14
C ASN A 13 4.80 -33.90 21.36
N LEU A 14 4.38 -33.96 22.63
CA LEU A 14 2.98 -33.98 23.03
C LEU A 14 2.39 -32.59 23.27
N ARG A 15 3.18 -31.52 23.05
CA ARG A 15 2.75 -30.14 23.26
C ARG A 15 1.70 -29.75 22.25
N ARG A 16 0.55 -29.30 22.75
CA ARG A 16 -0.56 -28.83 21.93
C ARG A 16 -1.19 -27.60 22.55
N VAL A 17 -1.76 -26.76 21.69
CA VAL A 17 -2.55 -25.61 22.09
C VAL A 17 -3.96 -25.72 21.51
N THR A 18 -4.92 -25.14 22.20
CA THR A 18 -6.31 -25.02 21.79
C THR A 18 -6.75 -23.58 22.05
N LEU A 19 -7.47 -23.01 21.09
CA LEU A 19 -7.93 -21.62 21.17
C LEU A 19 -9.41 -21.62 21.56
N GLY A 20 -9.78 -20.72 22.47
CA GLY A 20 -11.18 -20.49 22.84
C GLY A 20 -12.02 -19.91 21.71
N ALA A 21 -11.38 -19.31 20.70
CA ALA A 21 -11.98 -18.89 19.45
C ALA A 21 -10.97 -19.03 18.30
N ALA A 22 -11.44 -19.40 17.11
CA ALA A 22 -10.61 -19.53 15.90
C ALA A 22 -10.38 -18.19 15.18
N GLY A 23 -10.87 -17.07 15.72
CA GLY A 23 -10.69 -15.76 15.13
C GLY A 23 -11.29 -14.63 15.97
N GLY A 24 -11.03 -13.40 15.54
CA GLY A 24 -11.48 -12.19 16.22
C GLY A 24 -11.06 -10.91 15.49
N THR A 25 -11.55 -9.76 15.97
CA THR A 25 -11.10 -8.45 15.48
C THR A 25 -9.74 -8.08 16.09
N PRO A 26 -8.95 -7.18 15.46
CA PRO A 26 -7.75 -6.65 16.09
C PRO A 26 -8.02 -6.12 17.50
N GLY A 27 -7.20 -6.51 18.46
CA GLY A 27 -7.36 -6.21 19.89
C GLY A 27 -8.22 -7.21 20.67
N ALA A 28 -8.83 -8.20 20.00
CA ALA A 28 -9.54 -9.27 20.69
C ALA A 28 -8.57 -10.07 21.59
N ARG A 29 -9.06 -10.47 22.75
CA ARG A 29 -8.34 -11.38 23.66
C ARG A 29 -8.84 -12.79 23.39
N VAL A 30 -7.93 -13.67 22.97
CA VAL A 30 -8.23 -15.09 22.79
C VAL A 30 -7.65 -15.88 23.94
N ARG A 31 -8.51 -16.69 24.58
CA ARG A 31 -8.07 -17.68 25.55
C ARG A 31 -7.28 -18.78 24.85
N VAL A 32 -6.03 -18.97 25.27
CA VAL A 32 -5.17 -20.05 24.79
C VAL A 32 -4.98 -21.05 25.92
N THR A 33 -5.37 -22.29 25.69
CA THR A 33 -5.09 -23.41 26.60
C THR A 33 -4.05 -24.32 25.96
N GLY A 34 -3.10 -24.80 26.74
CA GLY A 34 -2.05 -25.67 26.26
C GLY A 34 -1.73 -26.77 27.26
N VAL A 35 -1.19 -27.88 26.78
CA VAL A 35 -0.81 -29.04 27.60
C VAL A 35 0.40 -29.75 27.02
N GLY A 36 1.04 -30.60 27.83
CA GLY A 36 2.25 -31.33 27.44
C GLY A 36 3.54 -30.53 27.65
N PHE A 37 3.46 -29.42 28.40
CA PHE A 37 4.62 -28.61 28.80
C PHE A 37 5.25 -29.18 30.07
N THR A 38 6.50 -28.80 30.31
CA THR A 38 7.24 -29.17 31.52
C THR A 38 6.63 -28.41 32.71
N PRO A 39 6.18 -29.10 33.78
CA PRO A 39 5.63 -28.45 34.96
C PRO A 39 6.57 -27.38 35.52
N GLY A 40 6.04 -26.19 35.82
CA GLY A 40 6.82 -25.05 36.31
C GLY A 40 7.65 -24.31 35.26
N ALA A 41 7.67 -24.75 34.00
CA ALA A 41 8.41 -24.05 32.95
C ALA A 41 7.71 -22.75 32.51
N ALA A 42 8.51 -21.76 32.16
CA ALA A 42 8.03 -20.57 31.46
C ALA A 42 7.69 -20.90 30.00
N VAL A 43 6.45 -20.63 29.62
CA VAL A 43 5.89 -20.86 28.29
C VAL A 43 5.57 -19.51 27.66
N THR A 44 6.08 -19.30 26.45
CA THR A 44 5.71 -18.16 25.61
C THR A 44 4.62 -18.61 24.64
N VAL A 45 3.49 -17.90 24.65
CA VAL A 45 2.44 -18.01 23.64
C VAL A 45 2.67 -16.89 22.62
N GLU A 46 2.66 -17.22 21.34
CA GLU A 46 3.05 -16.30 20.27
C GLU A 46 2.15 -16.47 19.04
N GLY A 47 1.71 -15.35 18.47
CA GLY A 47 1.06 -15.28 17.17
C GLY A 47 2.06 -15.43 16.02
N ARG A 48 1.66 -16.09 14.94
CA ARG A 48 2.49 -16.37 13.76
C ARG A 48 1.79 -15.90 12.49
N ALA A 49 2.55 -15.26 11.61
CA ALA A 49 2.20 -15.03 10.22
C ALA A 49 2.91 -16.10 9.38
N ALA A 50 2.21 -17.20 9.08
CA ALA A 50 2.82 -18.43 8.58
C ALA A 50 3.96 -18.91 9.50
N ALA A 51 5.22 -18.84 9.07
CA ALA A 51 6.38 -19.23 9.88
C ALA A 51 6.97 -18.07 10.69
N ALA A 52 6.66 -16.81 10.38
CA ALA A 52 7.27 -15.65 11.03
C ALA A 52 6.54 -15.30 12.33
N PRO A 53 7.26 -14.96 13.43
CA PRO A 53 6.62 -14.45 14.64
C PRO A 53 5.99 -13.07 14.38
N THR A 54 4.84 -12.84 15.00
CA THR A 54 4.18 -11.53 15.05
C THR A 54 4.54 -10.80 16.36
N ALA A 55 4.01 -9.58 16.52
CA ALA A 55 4.10 -8.85 17.78
C ALA A 55 3.22 -9.45 18.91
N ASP A 56 2.27 -10.34 18.58
CA ASP A 56 1.32 -10.89 19.55
C ASP A 56 2.02 -11.91 20.45
N ARG A 57 2.22 -11.57 21.73
CA ARG A 57 2.89 -12.43 22.70
C ARG A 57 2.25 -12.37 24.08
N ALA A 58 2.26 -13.50 24.76
CA ALA A 58 1.93 -13.63 26.18
C ALA A 58 2.87 -14.64 26.84
N GLN A 59 3.12 -14.48 28.14
CA GLN A 59 3.90 -15.43 28.93
C GLN A 59 3.05 -16.01 30.05
N VAL A 60 3.28 -17.29 30.33
CA VAL A 60 2.59 -18.05 31.38
C VAL A 60 3.49 -19.17 31.89
N THR A 61 3.38 -19.52 33.16
CA THR A 61 4.07 -20.67 33.73
C THR A 61 3.17 -21.90 33.66
N ALA A 62 3.70 -23.04 33.20
CA ALA A 62 2.98 -24.30 33.21
C ALA A 62 2.71 -24.77 34.64
N ASP A 63 1.48 -25.24 34.89
CA ASP A 63 1.07 -25.74 36.20
C ASP A 63 1.74 -27.10 36.54
N ALA A 64 1.41 -27.66 37.70
CA ALA A 64 1.94 -28.94 38.15
C ALA A 64 1.63 -30.13 37.22
N ARG A 65 0.66 -29.97 36.29
CA ARG A 65 0.27 -30.97 35.30
C ARG A 65 0.83 -30.66 33.91
N GLY A 66 1.65 -29.63 33.76
CA GLY A 66 2.19 -29.22 32.47
C GLY A 66 1.14 -28.54 31.58
N ALA A 67 0.08 -27.99 32.18
CA ALA A 67 -0.96 -27.24 31.49
C ALA A 67 -0.74 -25.72 31.61
N VAL A 68 -1.18 -24.98 30.60
CA VAL A 68 -1.16 -23.52 30.56
C VAL A 68 -2.52 -22.98 30.15
N ALA A 69 -2.88 -21.82 30.70
CA ALA A 69 -4.05 -21.05 30.27
C ALA A 69 -3.71 -19.56 30.35
N VAL A 70 -3.82 -18.85 29.24
CA VAL A 70 -3.49 -17.42 29.16
C VAL A 70 -4.38 -16.70 28.13
N GLU A 71 -4.64 -15.43 28.34
CA GLU A 71 -5.28 -14.57 27.34
C GLU A 71 -4.20 -13.94 26.46
N LEU A 72 -4.25 -14.21 25.15
CA LEU A 72 -3.39 -13.57 24.15
C LEU A 72 -4.15 -12.39 23.52
N PRO A 73 -3.70 -11.14 23.69
CA PRO A 73 -4.20 -10.03 22.88
C PRO A 73 -3.68 -10.20 21.44
N VAL A 74 -4.59 -10.38 20.48
CA VAL A 74 -4.23 -10.48 19.06
C VAL A 74 -4.47 -9.13 18.40
N THR A 75 -3.39 -8.39 18.16
CA THR A 75 -3.41 -7.05 17.58
C THR A 75 -2.88 -7.02 16.16
N ASP A 76 -1.94 -7.91 15.84
CA ASP A 76 -1.35 -8.00 14.51
C ASP A 76 -2.33 -8.63 13.52
N ARG A 77 -2.65 -7.91 12.44
CA ARG A 77 -3.57 -8.38 11.39
C ARG A 77 -2.99 -9.52 10.56
N ALA A 78 -1.68 -9.71 10.60
CA ALA A 78 -1.01 -10.78 9.88
C ALA A 78 -1.04 -12.12 10.63
N THR A 79 -1.51 -12.15 11.88
CA THR A 79 -1.59 -13.39 12.68
C THR A 79 -2.56 -14.38 12.04
N THR A 80 -2.02 -15.52 11.60
CA THR A 80 -2.76 -16.64 10.99
C THR A 80 -2.74 -17.91 11.85
N GLY A 81 -1.92 -17.92 12.90
CA GLY A 81 -1.89 -19.00 13.86
C GLY A 81 -1.29 -18.60 15.19
N VAL A 82 -1.51 -19.42 16.21
CA VAL A 82 -1.00 -19.23 17.57
C VAL A 82 -0.34 -20.52 18.00
N LEU A 83 0.86 -20.41 18.58
CA LEU A 83 1.58 -21.55 19.14
C LEU A 83 2.10 -21.20 20.54
N ALA A 84 2.59 -22.20 21.25
CA ALA A 84 3.25 -22.01 22.54
C ALA A 84 4.53 -22.82 22.63
N TYR A 85 5.56 -22.30 23.30
CA TYR A 85 6.86 -22.97 23.43
C TYR A 85 7.59 -22.64 24.72
N GLU A 86 8.51 -23.53 25.10
CA GLU A 86 9.41 -23.38 26.24
C GLU A 86 10.74 -22.75 25.83
N GLY A 87 11.30 -21.93 26.72
CA GLY A 87 12.60 -21.30 26.52
C GLY A 87 12.54 -20.01 25.69
N PRO A 88 13.71 -19.50 25.24
CA PRO A 88 13.80 -18.15 24.69
C PRO A 88 13.31 -18.02 23.24
N ALA A 89 13.21 -19.14 22.51
CA ALA A 89 12.79 -19.16 21.10
C ALA A 89 12.10 -20.48 20.76
N TRP A 90 11.17 -20.41 19.81
CA TRP A 90 10.46 -21.58 19.31
C TRP A 90 11.42 -22.59 18.67
N SER A 91 11.23 -23.86 18.99
CA SER A 91 11.86 -24.98 18.27
C SER A 91 10.89 -26.17 18.21
N PRO A 92 10.97 -27.02 17.16
CA PRO A 92 10.08 -28.17 17.03
C PRO A 92 10.02 -29.10 18.25
N PRO A 93 11.11 -29.35 19.01
CA PRO A 93 11.05 -30.19 20.21
C PRO A 93 10.42 -29.52 21.45
N ARG A 94 10.35 -28.17 21.48
CA ARG A 94 9.94 -27.39 22.66
C ARG A 94 8.66 -26.58 22.44
N GLY A 95 8.11 -26.58 21.24
CA GLY A 95 6.92 -25.83 20.89
C GLY A 95 5.78 -26.71 20.41
N SER A 96 4.55 -26.25 20.56
CA SER A 96 3.40 -26.88 19.90
C SER A 96 3.43 -26.63 18.39
N ALA A 97 2.63 -27.40 17.65
CA ALA A 97 2.18 -26.98 16.33
C ALA A 97 1.32 -25.70 16.44
N PRO A 98 1.25 -24.86 15.39
CA PRO A 98 0.35 -23.71 15.36
C PRO A 98 -1.12 -24.16 15.31
N ALA A 99 -1.96 -23.59 16.17
CA ALA A 99 -3.41 -23.60 16.02
C ALA A 99 -3.83 -22.45 15.09
N PRO A 100 -4.70 -22.69 14.10
CA PRO A 100 -5.12 -21.65 13.17
C PRO A 100 -5.94 -20.56 13.87
N TYR A 101 -5.69 -19.30 13.51
CA TYR A 101 -6.42 -18.15 14.00
C TYR A 101 -6.63 -17.15 12.87
N ALA A 102 -7.85 -16.64 12.70
CA ALA A 102 -8.18 -15.67 11.66
C ALA A 102 -8.47 -14.29 12.27
N VAL A 103 -7.67 -13.29 11.93
CA VAL A 103 -7.98 -11.90 12.28
C VAL A 103 -8.93 -11.33 11.23
N SER A 104 -10.17 -11.03 11.65
CA SER A 104 -11.15 -10.37 10.81
C SER A 104 -11.07 -8.86 11.04
N ALA A 105 -10.54 -8.14 10.06
CA ALA A 105 -10.52 -6.69 10.05
C ALA A 105 -11.14 -6.17 8.74
N PRO A 106 -11.88 -5.05 8.78
CA PRO A 106 -12.27 -4.39 7.54
C PRO A 106 -11.01 -4.01 6.74
N ASP A 107 -11.13 -4.05 5.41
CA ASP A 107 -10.09 -3.58 4.49
C ASP A 107 -9.69 -2.15 4.90
N PRO A 108 -8.39 -1.85 5.11
CA PRO A 108 -7.97 -0.50 5.46
C PRO A 108 -8.34 0.55 4.40
N GLY A 109 -8.77 0.13 3.21
CA GLY A 109 -9.07 0.97 2.08
C GLY A 109 -7.80 1.37 1.32
N ALA A 110 -7.97 2.09 0.22
CA ALA A 110 -6.88 2.47 -0.66
C ALA A 110 -7.06 3.88 -1.21
N LEU A 111 -5.92 4.50 -1.57
CA LEU A 111 -5.87 5.70 -2.37
C LEU A 111 -5.44 5.31 -3.79
N THR A 112 -6.31 5.53 -4.77
CA THR A 112 -6.13 5.06 -6.14
C THR A 112 -6.35 6.17 -7.15
N LEU A 113 -5.68 6.04 -8.30
CA LEU A 113 -5.75 6.96 -9.44
C LEU A 113 -5.96 6.17 -10.72
N THR A 114 -6.91 6.61 -11.53
CA THR A 114 -7.05 6.16 -12.94
C THR A 114 -7.16 7.37 -13.85
N GLN A 115 -6.67 7.26 -15.08
CA GLN A 115 -6.74 8.31 -16.09
C GLN A 115 -7.42 7.76 -17.35
N ALA A 116 -8.38 8.51 -17.89
CA ALA A 116 -8.98 8.20 -19.18
C ALA A 116 -8.02 8.56 -20.32
N GLY A 117 -7.68 7.59 -21.17
CA GLY A 117 -6.80 7.81 -22.32
C GLY A 117 -5.32 7.85 -21.95
N ALA A 118 -4.48 7.46 -22.91
CA ALA A 118 -3.03 7.30 -22.73
C ALA A 118 -2.20 8.48 -23.27
N ALA A 119 -2.82 9.41 -24.00
CA ALA A 119 -2.14 10.52 -24.64
C ALA A 119 -3.00 11.80 -24.64
N VAL A 120 -2.32 12.94 -24.62
CA VAL A 120 -2.93 14.27 -24.81
C VAL A 120 -2.55 14.75 -26.20
N THR A 121 -3.55 14.97 -27.06
CA THR A 121 -3.35 15.60 -28.36
C THR A 121 -3.60 17.09 -28.22
N LEU A 122 -2.62 17.89 -28.65
CA LEU A 122 -2.74 19.34 -28.75
C LEU A 122 -3.24 19.71 -30.14
N GLY A 123 -3.97 20.83 -30.24
CA GLY A 123 -4.40 21.40 -31.51
C GLY A 123 -3.22 21.83 -32.40
N ALA A 124 -3.47 21.95 -33.70
CA ALA A 124 -2.48 22.47 -34.65
C ALA A 124 -2.42 24.01 -34.62
N VAL A 125 -1.23 24.56 -34.86
CA VAL A 125 -1.01 26.00 -35.03
C VAL A 125 -0.45 26.23 -36.44
N ALA A 126 -1.00 27.21 -37.16
CA ALA A 126 -0.54 27.54 -38.50
C ALA A 126 0.87 28.16 -38.45
N TYR A 127 1.70 27.78 -39.42
CA TYR A 127 3.03 28.34 -39.55
C TYR A 127 2.99 29.86 -39.80
N GLY A 128 3.97 30.59 -39.27
CA GLY A 128 4.16 32.03 -39.47
C GLY A 128 3.37 32.94 -38.53
N GLY A 129 2.23 32.49 -37.98
CA GLY A 129 1.42 33.29 -37.05
C GLY A 129 1.76 33.09 -35.56
N GLY A 130 2.26 31.91 -35.20
CA GLY A 130 2.30 31.47 -33.80
C GLY A 130 0.89 31.29 -33.23
N GLY A 131 0.78 31.01 -31.94
CA GLY A 131 -0.51 30.93 -31.25
C GLY A 131 -0.65 29.76 -30.30
N ALA A 132 -1.86 29.62 -29.75
CA ALA A 132 -2.19 28.60 -28.77
C ALA A 132 -2.61 27.27 -29.45
N ALA A 133 -1.97 26.19 -29.03
CA ALA A 133 -2.37 24.81 -29.28
C ALA A 133 -3.11 24.29 -28.04
N PRO A 134 -4.46 24.35 -28.00
CA PRO A 134 -5.22 23.88 -26.86
C PRO A 134 -5.25 22.34 -26.82
N GLY A 135 -5.37 21.80 -25.63
CA GLY A 135 -5.62 20.40 -25.36
C GLY A 135 -6.21 20.22 -23.96
N ARG A 136 -6.40 18.96 -23.58
CA ARG A 136 -6.92 18.59 -22.26
C ARG A 136 -6.26 17.32 -21.80
N ILE A 137 -5.92 17.24 -20.51
CA ILE A 137 -5.58 15.94 -19.94
C ILE A 137 -6.80 15.04 -19.99
N GLY A 138 -6.55 13.74 -20.13
CA GLY A 138 -7.55 12.73 -19.83
C GLY A 138 -8.11 12.90 -18.43
N THR A 139 -9.42 12.79 -18.26
CA THR A 139 -10.08 12.89 -16.95
C THR A 139 -9.48 11.88 -15.98
N VAL A 140 -9.03 12.38 -14.82
CA VAL A 140 -8.40 11.59 -13.77
C VAL A 140 -9.46 11.30 -12.71
N THR A 141 -9.67 10.03 -12.37
CA THR A 141 -10.50 9.63 -11.24
C THR A 141 -9.59 9.32 -10.06
N VAL A 142 -9.80 10.02 -8.95
CA VAL A 142 -9.14 9.73 -7.67
C VAL A 142 -10.18 9.11 -6.74
N LYS A 143 -9.85 7.95 -6.18
CA LYS A 143 -10.70 7.26 -5.21
C LYS A 143 -9.91 7.01 -3.94
N ASP A 144 -10.38 7.59 -2.84
CA ASP A 144 -9.84 7.41 -1.50
C ASP A 144 -10.89 6.73 -0.60
N THR A 145 -10.66 5.45 -0.32
CA THR A 145 -11.49 4.64 0.59
C THR A 145 -10.81 4.36 1.91
N ARG A 146 -9.69 5.02 2.21
CA ARG A 146 -8.93 4.76 3.44
C ARG A 146 -9.76 5.05 4.68
N ILE A 147 -9.75 4.09 5.61
CA ILE A 147 -10.41 4.25 6.92
C ILE A 147 -9.73 5.39 7.68
N GLY A 148 -10.53 6.24 8.33
CA GLY A 148 -10.05 7.39 9.12
C GLY A 148 -10.02 8.72 8.38
N GLY A 149 -10.37 8.74 7.09
CA GLY A 149 -10.46 9.97 6.29
C GLY A 149 -9.09 10.54 5.97
N GLY A 150 -8.61 10.32 4.74
CA GLY A 150 -7.33 10.85 4.28
C GLY A 150 -7.49 12.11 3.45
N ARG A 151 -6.53 13.03 3.56
CA ARG A 151 -6.33 14.07 2.54
C ARG A 151 -5.36 13.54 1.49
N TRP A 152 -5.46 14.09 0.29
CA TRP A 152 -4.56 13.76 -0.81
C TRP A 152 -4.28 14.98 -1.68
N LYS A 153 -3.20 14.87 -2.46
CA LYS A 153 -2.75 15.87 -3.43
C LYS A 153 -2.41 15.17 -4.74
N LEU A 154 -2.99 15.68 -5.83
CA LEU A 154 -2.66 15.30 -7.20
C LEU A 154 -1.80 16.39 -7.82
N THR A 155 -0.61 16.03 -8.26
CA THR A 155 0.30 16.91 -9.01
C THR A 155 0.56 16.38 -10.40
N ALA A 156 0.92 17.27 -11.32
CA ALA A 156 1.35 16.92 -12.65
C ALA A 156 2.65 17.66 -13.02
N THR A 157 3.54 16.97 -13.73
CA THR A 157 4.73 17.57 -14.36
C THR A 157 4.68 17.33 -15.86
N LEU A 158 5.26 18.26 -16.63
CA LEU A 158 5.39 18.16 -18.07
C LEU A 158 6.86 18.35 -18.42
N THR A 159 7.47 17.41 -19.14
CA THR A 159 8.82 17.62 -19.67
C THR A 159 8.81 18.71 -20.74
N GLY A 160 10.00 19.23 -21.09
CA GLY A 160 10.13 20.01 -22.30
C GLY A 160 9.66 19.24 -23.54
N PHE A 161 9.15 19.95 -24.54
CA PHE A 161 8.77 19.37 -25.82
C PHE A 161 10.02 19.02 -26.64
N THR A 162 10.03 17.82 -27.21
CA THR A 162 11.09 17.29 -28.08
C THR A 162 10.52 16.91 -29.44
N GLY A 163 11.37 16.84 -30.46
CA GLY A 163 10.99 16.73 -31.87
C GLY A 163 12.24 16.93 -32.75
N ARG A 164 12.17 16.53 -34.03
CA ARG A 164 13.31 16.64 -34.96
C ARG A 164 13.84 18.07 -35.07
N ASP A 165 12.94 19.05 -34.88
CA ASP A 165 13.21 20.49 -34.92
C ASP A 165 12.98 21.17 -33.55
N ALA A 166 13.11 20.42 -32.43
CA ALA A 166 12.82 20.91 -31.07
C ALA A 166 13.57 22.18 -30.65
N ALA A 167 14.69 22.49 -31.29
CA ALA A 167 15.39 23.76 -31.12
C ALA A 167 14.47 24.98 -31.40
N GLY A 168 13.43 24.82 -32.24
CA GLY A 168 12.45 25.85 -32.58
C GLY A 168 11.26 25.99 -31.61
N ALA A 169 11.17 25.16 -30.57
CA ALA A 169 10.21 25.34 -29.47
C ALA A 169 10.80 26.15 -28.30
N ALA A 170 12.02 26.68 -28.43
CA ALA A 170 12.62 27.58 -27.45
C ALA A 170 11.71 28.81 -27.27
N GLY A 171 11.19 29.00 -26.05
CA GLY A 171 10.22 30.06 -25.73
C GLY A 171 8.75 29.64 -25.79
N ALA A 172 8.44 28.38 -26.08
CA ALA A 172 7.08 27.87 -25.96
C ALA A 172 6.64 27.87 -24.48
N LEU A 173 5.49 28.47 -24.21
CA LEU A 173 4.92 28.56 -22.87
C LEU A 173 3.73 27.63 -22.78
N ALA A 174 3.83 26.62 -21.92
CA ALA A 174 2.72 25.75 -21.62
C ALA A 174 2.05 26.19 -20.31
N SER A 175 0.73 26.11 -20.23
CA SER A 175 -0.05 26.42 -19.02
C SER A 175 -1.19 25.43 -18.84
N TRP A 176 -1.58 25.19 -17.60
CA TRP A 176 -2.75 24.37 -17.27
C TRP A 176 -3.78 25.20 -16.50
N THR A 177 -5.04 24.85 -16.71
CA THR A 177 -6.16 25.32 -15.90
C THR A 177 -6.87 24.10 -15.30
N PRO A 178 -6.53 23.73 -14.05
CA PRO A 178 -7.15 22.59 -13.39
C PRO A 178 -8.61 22.85 -13.04
N SER A 179 -9.41 21.79 -13.03
CA SER A 179 -10.79 21.79 -12.55
C SER A 179 -11.09 20.44 -11.91
N CYS A 180 -12.08 20.39 -11.02
CA CYS A 180 -12.38 19.14 -10.35
C CYS A 180 -13.85 19.08 -9.88
N ARG A 181 -14.37 17.86 -9.67
CA ARG A 181 -15.74 17.59 -9.22
C ARG A 181 -15.76 16.47 -8.17
N GLY A 182 -16.71 16.52 -7.24
CA GLY A 182 -16.89 15.47 -6.22
C GLY A 182 -16.31 15.81 -4.83
N GLY A 183 -16.15 17.09 -4.47
CA GLY A 183 -15.67 17.49 -3.15
C GLY A 183 -14.15 17.67 -3.04
N CYS A 184 -13.49 17.93 -4.17
CA CYS A 184 -12.10 18.32 -4.25
C CYS A 184 -11.97 19.85 -4.44
N THR A 185 -10.76 20.38 -4.26
CA THR A 185 -10.40 21.76 -4.58
C THR A 185 -9.44 21.74 -5.78
N PRO A 186 -9.74 22.42 -6.89
CA PRO A 186 -8.81 22.52 -8.00
C PRO A 186 -7.57 23.33 -7.60
N GLY A 187 -6.41 22.97 -8.13
CA GLY A 187 -5.21 23.77 -7.99
C GLY A 187 -5.27 25.05 -8.82
N PRO A 188 -4.35 26.00 -8.59
CA PRO A 188 -4.31 27.25 -9.32
C PRO A 188 -3.96 27.02 -10.80
N ALA A 189 -4.50 27.85 -11.69
CA ALA A 189 -4.00 27.95 -13.04
C ALA A 189 -2.57 28.48 -13.03
N GLY A 190 -1.71 27.99 -13.92
CA GLY A 190 -0.30 28.32 -13.88
C GLY A 190 0.54 27.61 -14.94
N PRO A 191 1.87 27.81 -14.88
CA PRO A 191 2.79 27.26 -15.87
C PRO A 191 2.79 25.73 -15.88
N ALA A 192 3.03 25.18 -17.06
CA ALA A 192 3.23 23.76 -17.31
C ALA A 192 4.68 23.46 -17.65
N GLY A 193 5.32 22.73 -16.76
CA GLY A 193 6.72 22.42 -16.89
C GLY A 193 7.22 21.41 -15.85
N PRO A 194 8.55 21.27 -15.77
CA PRO A 194 9.19 20.24 -14.95
C PRO A 194 9.06 20.50 -13.45
N GLU A 195 8.88 21.76 -13.03
CA GLU A 195 8.65 22.15 -11.62
C GLU A 195 7.37 21.54 -11.05
N GLY A 196 6.40 21.25 -11.93
CA GLY A 196 5.12 20.66 -11.59
C GLY A 196 4.10 21.63 -11.03
N ALA A 197 2.83 21.26 -11.17
CA ALA A 197 1.70 22.01 -10.67
C ALA A 197 0.78 21.11 -9.85
N VAL A 198 0.07 21.72 -8.89
CA VAL A 198 -1.04 21.05 -8.20
C VAL A 198 -2.24 21.09 -9.12
N LEU A 199 -2.82 19.92 -9.42
CA LEU A 199 -4.06 19.85 -10.20
C LEU A 199 -5.28 19.86 -9.28
N ALA A 200 -5.23 19.12 -8.17
CA ALA A 200 -6.29 19.11 -7.18
C ALA A 200 -5.80 18.61 -5.82
N THR A 201 -6.54 18.98 -4.78
CA THR A 201 -6.52 18.35 -3.47
C THR A 201 -7.92 17.86 -3.12
N GLY A 202 -8.03 16.90 -2.22
CA GLY A 202 -9.34 16.44 -1.76
C GLY A 202 -9.25 15.51 -0.56
N GLY A 203 -10.41 14.98 -0.19
CA GLY A 203 -10.58 14.05 0.92
C GLY A 203 -11.06 12.68 0.46
N ALA A 204 -11.66 11.94 1.41
CA ALA A 204 -12.29 10.66 1.16
C ALA A 204 -13.39 10.74 0.08
N GLY A 205 -13.62 9.62 -0.61
CA GLY A 205 -14.64 9.50 -1.64
C GLY A 205 -14.03 9.33 -3.03
N THR A 206 -14.87 9.53 -4.05
CA THR A 206 -14.46 9.44 -5.47
C THR A 206 -14.65 10.80 -6.11
N VAL A 207 -13.60 11.32 -6.74
CA VAL A 207 -13.59 12.61 -7.41
C VAL A 207 -13.06 12.48 -8.83
N THR A 208 -13.42 13.43 -9.68
CA THR A 208 -12.84 13.57 -11.02
C THR A 208 -12.07 14.87 -11.11
N VAL A 209 -10.87 14.82 -11.70
CA VAL A 209 -9.99 15.96 -11.92
C VAL A 209 -9.71 16.06 -13.42
N ASP A 210 -9.85 17.26 -13.96
CA ASP A 210 -9.53 17.60 -15.34
C ASP A 210 -8.56 18.79 -15.34
N ALA A 211 -7.85 18.99 -16.45
CA ALA A 211 -7.06 20.19 -16.68
C ALA A 211 -7.02 20.51 -18.18
N ALA A 212 -7.41 21.74 -18.52
CA ALA A 212 -7.11 22.27 -19.85
C ALA A 212 -5.61 22.54 -19.93
N LEU A 213 -4.98 22.19 -21.05
CA LEU A 213 -3.56 22.43 -21.33
C LEU A 213 -3.50 23.35 -22.55
N SER A 214 -2.70 24.41 -22.48
CA SER A 214 -2.49 25.31 -23.62
C SER A 214 -0.99 25.46 -23.84
N LEU A 215 -0.52 25.12 -25.04
CA LEU A 215 0.85 25.38 -25.47
C LEU A 215 0.86 26.58 -26.39
N THR A 216 1.52 27.66 -25.98
CA THR A 216 1.70 28.85 -26.82
C THR A 216 3.02 28.73 -27.58
N LEU A 217 2.92 28.69 -28.91
CA LEU A 217 4.06 28.61 -29.81
C LEU A 217 4.40 30.01 -30.37
N PRO A 218 5.69 30.38 -30.42
CA PRO A 218 6.13 31.56 -31.16
C PRO A 218 5.76 31.52 -32.65
N ALA A 219 5.75 32.69 -33.29
CA ALA A 219 5.68 32.76 -34.74
C ALA A 219 6.88 32.04 -35.37
N TYR A 220 6.65 31.45 -36.54
CA TYR A 220 7.67 30.70 -37.31
C TYR A 220 8.28 29.49 -36.59
N THR A 221 7.67 28.96 -35.52
CA THR A 221 8.04 27.63 -35.01
C THR A 221 8.00 26.60 -36.15
N PRO A 222 9.09 25.84 -36.39
CA PRO A 222 9.16 24.89 -37.49
C PRO A 222 7.99 23.89 -37.45
N PRO A 223 7.38 23.58 -38.60
CA PRO A 223 6.35 22.55 -38.66
C PRO A 223 6.96 21.18 -38.32
N GLY A 224 6.28 20.42 -37.46
CA GLY A 224 6.79 19.11 -37.05
C GLY A 224 5.96 18.50 -35.94
N ALA A 225 6.28 17.24 -35.61
CA ALA A 225 5.69 16.56 -34.47
C ALA A 225 6.52 16.83 -33.22
N TYR A 226 5.88 17.39 -32.20
CA TYR A 226 6.46 17.65 -30.89
C TYR A 226 5.83 16.72 -29.85
N ARG A 227 6.65 16.22 -28.93
CA ARG A 227 6.23 15.28 -27.88
C ARG A 227 6.77 15.72 -26.53
N ALA A 228 5.98 15.55 -25.49
CA ALA A 228 6.38 15.73 -24.10
C ALA A 228 5.81 14.59 -23.27
N VAL A 229 6.44 14.30 -22.14
CA VAL A 229 5.95 13.32 -21.16
C VAL A 229 5.20 14.07 -20.07
N LEU A 230 3.94 13.67 -19.89
CA LEU A 230 3.08 14.09 -18.79
C LEU A 230 3.16 13.03 -17.69
N THR A 231 3.56 13.42 -16.48
CA THR A 231 3.57 12.54 -15.32
C THR A 231 2.56 13.03 -14.29
N LEU A 232 1.63 12.16 -13.90
CA LEU A 232 0.70 12.39 -12.81
C LEU A 232 1.21 11.72 -11.54
N THR A 233 1.06 12.38 -10.41
CA THR A 233 1.49 11.83 -9.11
C THR A 233 0.43 12.11 -8.05
N LEU A 234 -0.09 11.02 -7.46
CA LEU A 234 -1.02 11.08 -6.35
C LEU A 234 -0.29 10.77 -5.05
N ARG A 235 -0.44 11.62 -4.03
CA ARG A 235 0.19 11.44 -2.72
C ARG A 235 -0.82 11.65 -1.59
N PRO A 236 -0.73 10.87 -0.50
CA PRO A 236 -1.42 11.18 0.74
C PRO A 236 -0.83 12.45 1.37
N LEU A 237 -1.68 13.19 2.10
CA LEU A 237 -1.32 14.38 2.90
C LEU A 237 -1.54 14.12 4.39
#